data_AF-A0A953RDQ7-F1
#
_entry.id   AF-A0A953RDQ7-F1
#
_cell.length_a   1.000
_cell.length_b   1.000
_cell.length_c   1.000
_cell.angle_alpha   90.00
_cell.angle_beta   90.00
_cell.angle_gamma   90.00
#
_symmetry.space_group_name_H-M   'P 1'
#
loop_
_entity.id
_entity.type
_entity.pdbx_description
1 polymer ?
#
loop_
_entity_poly.entity_id
_entity_poly.type
_entity_poly.pdbx_seq_one_letter_code
_entity_poly.pdbx_strand_id
1 'polypeptide(L)'
;MLTKVIISSLLTQSVGALLFGGVVALKPGVEQQLRAQYAVTRVGANGAVLQAGQVLVVQLDGIKASPTSLGQGYLPNSYKKDERVRQSVKSKVWHMPLVPGLSPDRALQVAEKVYLTNIQIKDEEIVFSVQSCGVCNPAVADPAPFRASLAFQFAKGYLETADYNAIQDMIGKVFAIDTSPPQSIPTELQQPSTLPNQPIEQPAQLSPPSQAPTPVTIQMGDTIDQVVAAMGQPDRKAKIGNKDIYSYKDMKITFVDGKVSDIQ
;
A
#
# COMPACT_ATOMS: atom_id res chain seq x y z
N MET A 1 31.25 -7.88 -66.83
CA MET A 1 30.71 -7.55 -65.49
C MET A 1 29.96 -8.75 -64.94
N LEU A 2 30.50 -9.31 -63.85
CA LEU A 2 29.89 -10.14 -62.79
C LEU A 2 28.79 -11.18 -63.11
N THR A 3 29.27 -12.42 -63.22
CA THR A 3 28.86 -13.66 -62.53
C THR A 3 27.57 -13.65 -61.68
N LYS A 4 26.64 -14.57 -61.98
CA LYS A 4 25.69 -15.14 -61.01
C LYS A 4 25.68 -16.66 -61.16
N VAL A 5 26.35 -17.33 -60.23
CA VAL A 5 26.21 -18.76 -59.93
C VAL A 5 25.85 -18.82 -58.45
N ILE A 6 24.67 -19.36 -58.12
CA ILE A 6 24.24 -19.73 -56.76
C ILE A 6 23.52 -21.06 -56.94
N ILE A 7 24.25 -22.18 -56.95
CA ILE A 7 24.57 -23.05 -55.80
C ILE A 7 23.31 -23.50 -55.06
N SER A 8 22.87 -24.69 -55.47
CA SER A 8 22.00 -25.62 -54.73
C SER A 8 22.69 -26.06 -53.46
N SER A 9 21.98 -26.06 -52.33
CA SER A 9 22.36 -26.81 -51.13
C SER A 9 21.12 -27.16 -50.32
N LEU A 10 20.60 -28.37 -50.55
CA LEU A 10 19.83 -29.13 -49.58
C LEU A 10 20.81 -29.64 -48.51
N LEU A 11 20.53 -29.38 -47.24
CA LEU A 11 20.95 -30.26 -46.16
C LEU A 11 19.89 -30.24 -45.05
N THR A 12 19.12 -31.31 -45.01
CA THR A 12 18.33 -31.78 -43.87
C THR A 12 19.22 -32.07 -42.66
N GLN A 13 18.84 -31.58 -41.48
CA GLN A 13 19.14 -32.27 -40.22
C GLN A 13 18.11 -31.89 -39.15
N SER A 14 17.30 -32.88 -38.82
CA SER A 14 16.36 -32.97 -37.71
C SER A 14 17.10 -33.13 -36.38
N VAL A 15 16.83 -32.28 -35.40
CA VAL A 15 17.23 -32.50 -33.99
C VAL A 15 16.07 -32.19 -33.06
N GLY A 16 15.54 -33.26 -32.45
CA GLY A 16 15.14 -33.35 -31.05
C GLY A 16 14.13 -32.34 -30.49
N ALA A 17 12.85 -32.67 -30.57
CA ALA A 17 11.84 -32.09 -29.69
C ALA A 17 12.00 -32.70 -28.28
N LEU A 18 12.62 -31.96 -27.36
CA LEU A 18 12.53 -32.21 -25.92
C LEU A 18 11.17 -31.70 -25.42
N LEU A 19 10.36 -32.63 -24.92
CA LEU A 19 9.13 -32.35 -24.19
C LEU A 19 9.47 -31.71 -22.84
N PHE A 20 9.58 -30.39 -22.81
CA PHE A 20 9.44 -29.64 -21.55
C PHE A 20 7.97 -29.29 -21.37
N GLY A 21 7.42 -29.74 -20.24
CA GLY A 21 6.06 -29.46 -19.82
C GLY A 21 5.76 -27.97 -19.93
N GLY A 22 4.71 -27.65 -20.68
CA GLY A 22 4.20 -26.30 -20.78
C GLY A 22 3.81 -25.81 -19.40
N VAL A 23 4.66 -24.97 -18.80
CA VAL A 23 4.12 -23.76 -18.20
C VAL A 23 3.29 -23.12 -19.30
N VAL A 24 1.97 -23.13 -19.14
CA VAL A 24 1.07 -22.37 -20.00
C VAL A 24 1.45 -20.91 -19.76
N ALA A 25 2.37 -20.42 -20.59
CA ALA A 25 2.68 -19.02 -20.68
C ALA A 25 1.40 -18.35 -21.14
N LEU A 26 0.81 -17.55 -20.27
CA LEU A 26 -0.22 -16.63 -20.68
C LEU A 26 0.28 -15.84 -21.89
N LYS A 27 -0.54 -15.78 -22.94
CA LYS A 27 -0.17 -15.06 -24.17
C LYS A 27 0.13 -13.62 -23.77
N PRO A 28 1.25 -13.04 -24.24
CA PRO A 28 1.69 -11.72 -23.81
C PRO A 28 0.68 -10.61 -24.07
N GLY A 29 -0.31 -10.77 -24.95
CA GLY A 29 -1.32 -9.74 -25.25
C GLY A 29 -2.09 -9.24 -24.02
N VAL A 30 -3.00 -10.06 -23.47
CA VAL A 30 -3.88 -9.64 -22.35
C VAL A 30 -3.07 -9.30 -21.10
N GLU A 31 -2.04 -10.10 -20.78
CA GLU A 31 -1.20 -9.86 -19.62
C GLU A 31 -0.44 -8.53 -19.73
N GLN A 32 0.21 -8.27 -20.88
CA GLN A 32 0.94 -7.02 -21.09
C GLN A 32 -0.01 -5.82 -21.06
N GLN A 33 -1.20 -5.94 -21.66
CA GLN A 33 -2.21 -4.89 -21.65
C GLN A 33 -2.70 -4.58 -20.23
N LEU A 34 -3.01 -5.60 -19.43
CA LEU A 34 -3.38 -5.43 -18.02
C LEU A 34 -2.26 -4.74 -17.23
N ARG A 35 -1.02 -5.22 -17.36
CA ARG A 35 0.12 -4.65 -16.62
C ARG A 35 0.46 -3.23 -17.07
N ALA A 36 0.22 -2.89 -18.34
CA ALA A 36 0.40 -1.54 -18.86
C ALA A 36 -0.67 -0.57 -18.32
N GLN A 37 -1.91 -1.03 -18.15
CA GLN A 37 -3.01 -0.20 -17.69
C GLN A 37 -3.08 -0.07 -16.15
N TYR A 38 -2.71 -1.13 -15.44
CA TYR A 38 -2.88 -1.26 -14.00
C TYR A 38 -1.51 -1.35 -13.31
N ALA A 39 -0.98 -0.19 -12.91
CA ALA A 39 0.29 -0.13 -12.18
C ALA A 39 0.16 -0.73 -10.77
N VAL A 40 1.01 -1.71 -10.43
CA VAL A 40 0.99 -2.37 -9.13
C VAL A 40 1.79 -1.57 -8.09
N THR A 41 1.19 -1.36 -6.94
CA THR A 41 1.78 -0.79 -5.73
C THR A 41 2.57 -1.88 -4.99
N ARG A 42 3.85 -1.63 -4.70
CA ARG A 42 4.64 -2.54 -3.86
C ARG A 42 4.43 -2.17 -2.39
N VAL A 43 4.09 -3.16 -1.59
CA VAL A 43 3.86 -3.01 -0.15
C VAL A 43 4.77 -3.94 0.64
N GLY A 44 5.24 -3.48 1.80
CA GLY A 44 5.99 -4.27 2.76
C GLY A 44 5.11 -5.28 3.51
N ALA A 45 5.76 -6.15 4.28
CA ALA A 45 5.08 -7.16 5.11
C ALA A 45 4.11 -6.51 6.13
N ASN A 46 4.48 -5.35 6.66
CA ASN A 46 3.68 -4.53 7.57
C ASN A 46 2.57 -3.70 6.89
N GLY A 47 2.46 -3.74 5.55
CA GLY A 47 1.47 -2.95 4.80
C GLY A 47 1.95 -1.57 4.37
N ALA A 48 3.16 -1.14 4.74
CA ALA A 48 3.73 0.12 4.29
C ALA A 48 3.93 0.14 2.76
N VAL A 49 3.64 1.26 2.11
CA VAL A 49 3.84 1.41 0.66
C VAL A 49 5.31 1.69 0.38
N LEU A 50 5.97 0.78 -0.33
CA LEU A 50 7.37 0.89 -0.74
C LEU A 50 7.51 1.56 -2.10
N GLN A 51 6.53 1.36 -2.98
CA GLN A 51 6.46 1.97 -4.30
C GLN A 51 5.00 2.21 -4.63
N ALA A 52 4.64 3.49 -4.85
CA ALA A 52 3.30 3.85 -5.27
C ALA A 52 2.99 3.28 -6.66
N GLY A 53 1.82 2.67 -6.79
CA GLY A 53 1.23 2.27 -8.07
C GLY A 53 -0.09 3.00 -8.28
N GLN A 54 -0.99 2.35 -9.02
CA GLN A 54 -2.32 2.86 -9.28
C GLN A 54 -3.22 2.70 -8.05
N VAL A 55 -3.98 3.75 -7.75
CA VAL A 55 -5.12 3.70 -6.84
C VAL A 55 -6.37 3.30 -7.62
N LEU A 56 -7.12 2.34 -7.08
CA LEU A 56 -8.41 1.92 -7.60
C LEU A 56 -9.52 2.36 -6.64
N VAL A 57 -10.73 2.56 -7.17
CA VAL A 57 -11.94 2.88 -6.43
C VAL A 57 -12.86 1.67 -6.47
N VAL A 58 -13.31 1.19 -5.32
CA VAL A 58 -14.27 0.08 -5.21
C VAL A 58 -15.64 0.54 -5.73
N GLN A 59 -16.17 -0.15 -6.73
CA GLN A 59 -17.47 0.16 -7.36
C GLN A 59 -18.58 -0.79 -6.90
N LEU A 60 -18.22 -2.01 -6.50
CA LEU A 60 -19.16 -3.05 -6.10
C LEU A 60 -18.93 -3.45 -4.64
N ASP A 61 -20.04 -3.67 -3.92
CA ASP A 61 -20.02 -4.10 -2.53
C ASP A 61 -19.72 -5.60 -2.38
N GLY A 62 -19.68 -6.06 -1.12
CA GLY A 62 -19.56 -7.49 -0.81
C GLY A 62 -18.13 -8.05 -0.84
N ILE A 63 -17.13 -7.26 -1.24
CA ILE A 63 -15.72 -7.65 -1.16
C ILE A 63 -15.30 -7.67 0.32
N LYS A 64 -15.03 -8.86 0.85
CA LYS A 64 -14.54 -9.02 2.22
C LYS A 64 -13.02 -8.92 2.26
N ALA A 65 -12.51 -8.21 3.26
CA ALA A 65 -11.09 -7.98 3.47
C ALA A 65 -10.73 -8.26 4.94
N SER A 66 -9.53 -8.81 5.15
CA SER A 66 -8.96 -9.10 6.47
C SER A 66 -7.90 -8.07 6.84
N PRO A 67 -7.76 -7.67 8.11
CA PRO A 67 -6.70 -6.76 8.51
C PRO A 67 -5.33 -7.42 8.38
N THR A 68 -4.31 -6.66 7.98
CA THR A 68 -2.93 -7.15 7.83
C THR A 68 -2.31 -7.65 9.13
N SER A 69 -2.76 -7.13 10.27
CA SER A 69 -2.24 -7.45 11.62
C SER A 69 -2.38 -8.92 12.00
N LEU A 70 -3.26 -9.67 11.34
CA LEU A 70 -3.49 -11.09 11.62
C LEU A 70 -2.60 -12.02 10.80
N GLY A 71 -1.80 -11.49 9.89
CA GLY A 71 -0.91 -12.29 9.05
C GLY A 71 -1.62 -13.23 8.07
N GLN A 72 -2.95 -13.16 7.95
CA GLN A 72 -3.76 -14.07 7.14
C GLN A 72 -3.71 -13.79 5.63
N GLY A 73 -2.90 -12.82 5.18
CA GLY A 73 -2.72 -12.51 3.76
C GLY A 73 -3.91 -11.76 3.16
N TYR A 74 -4.32 -12.15 1.95
CA TYR A 74 -5.41 -11.52 1.19
C TYR A 74 -6.65 -12.41 1.20
N LEU A 75 -7.72 -11.97 1.86
CA LEU A 75 -8.97 -12.72 1.94
C LEU A 75 -9.58 -12.94 0.54
N PRO A 76 -9.77 -14.20 0.07
CA PRO A 76 -10.20 -14.47 -1.30
C PRO A 76 -11.70 -14.31 -1.54
N ASN A 77 -12.01 -13.47 -2.52
CA ASN A 77 -13.32 -13.20 -3.09
C ASN A 77 -13.34 -13.61 -4.56
N SER A 78 -14.53 -13.74 -5.13
CA SER A 78 -14.73 -14.05 -6.55
C SER A 78 -15.90 -13.26 -7.12
N TYR A 79 -15.80 -12.93 -8.40
CA TYR A 79 -16.84 -12.25 -9.15
C TYR A 79 -16.98 -12.87 -10.53
N LYS A 80 -18.22 -13.19 -10.90
CA LYS A 80 -18.62 -13.59 -12.25
C LYS A 80 -19.45 -12.47 -12.84
N LYS A 81 -19.40 -12.33 -14.17
CA LYS A 81 -20.11 -11.28 -14.89
C LYS A 81 -21.59 -11.23 -14.48
N ASP A 82 -22.02 -10.05 -14.03
CA ASP A 82 -23.41 -9.76 -13.63
C ASP A 82 -23.90 -10.53 -12.38
N GLU A 83 -22.99 -11.13 -11.60
CA GLU A 83 -23.29 -11.71 -10.29
C GLU A 83 -22.83 -10.80 -9.14
N ARG A 84 -23.29 -11.10 -7.92
CA ARG A 84 -22.73 -10.49 -6.70
C ARG A 84 -21.34 -11.07 -6.38
N VAL A 85 -20.52 -10.31 -5.69
CA VAL A 85 -19.25 -10.82 -5.13
C VAL A 85 -19.56 -11.98 -4.16
N ARG A 86 -18.81 -13.07 -4.31
CA ARG A 86 -18.92 -14.27 -3.46
C ARG A 86 -17.60 -14.54 -2.75
N GLN A 87 -17.69 -14.94 -1.48
CA GLN A 87 -16.56 -15.49 -0.74
C GLN A 87 -16.23 -16.88 -1.27
N SER A 88 -14.95 -17.17 -1.52
CA SER A 88 -14.56 -18.52 -1.95
C SER A 88 -14.88 -19.54 -0.85
N VAL A 89 -15.42 -20.70 -1.21
CA VAL A 89 -15.70 -21.79 -0.24
C VAL A 89 -14.42 -22.23 0.46
N LYS A 90 -13.29 -22.21 -0.24
CA LYS A 90 -11.96 -22.46 0.35
C LYS A 90 -11.55 -21.35 1.34
N SER A 91 -11.93 -20.10 1.07
CA SER A 91 -11.75 -18.97 2.00
C SER A 91 -12.48 -19.19 3.31
N LYS A 92 -13.73 -19.66 3.25
CA LYS A 92 -14.54 -19.88 4.44
C LYS A 92 -13.92 -20.91 5.37
N VAL A 93 -13.20 -21.89 4.84
CA VAL A 93 -12.53 -22.92 5.65
C VAL A 93 -11.19 -22.42 6.19
N TRP A 94 -10.40 -21.69 5.41
CA TRP A 94 -9.06 -21.23 5.81
C TRP A 94 -9.08 -20.02 6.75
N HIS A 95 -10.12 -19.18 6.65
CA HIS A 95 -10.35 -18.01 7.51
C HIS A 95 -11.47 -18.23 8.52
N MET A 96 -11.77 -19.49 8.87
CA MET A 96 -12.66 -19.77 10.00
C MET A 96 -12.04 -19.19 11.27
N PRO A 97 -12.73 -18.28 11.97
CA PRO A 97 -12.18 -17.73 13.19
C PRO A 97 -12.06 -18.84 14.24
N LEU A 98 -10.94 -18.88 14.96
CA LEU A 98 -10.74 -19.80 16.10
C LEU A 98 -11.82 -19.63 17.17
N VAL A 99 -12.45 -18.44 17.23
CA VAL A 99 -13.58 -18.12 18.08
C VAL A 99 -14.81 -17.82 17.20
N PRO A 100 -15.90 -18.60 17.31
CA PRO A 100 -17.14 -18.34 16.57
C PRO A 100 -17.66 -16.91 16.80
N GLY A 101 -17.92 -16.17 15.71
CA GLY A 101 -18.45 -14.80 15.76
C GLY A 101 -17.41 -13.70 15.88
N LEU A 102 -16.13 -14.02 16.10
CA LEU A 102 -15.04 -13.05 16.13
C LEU A 102 -14.33 -13.00 14.77
N SER A 103 -15.01 -12.48 13.75
CA SER A 103 -14.40 -12.21 12.44
C SER A 103 -13.96 -10.75 12.39
N PRO A 104 -12.64 -10.47 12.39
CA PRO A 104 -12.10 -9.12 12.23
C PRO A 104 -12.19 -8.63 10.78
N ASP A 105 -12.74 -9.45 9.89
CA ASP A 105 -12.97 -9.13 8.49
C ASP A 105 -14.09 -8.09 8.34
N ARG A 106 -13.89 -7.15 7.41
CA ARG A 106 -14.93 -6.18 7.03
C ARG A 106 -15.18 -6.21 5.53
N ALA A 107 -16.28 -5.64 5.09
CA ALA A 107 -16.46 -5.35 3.68
C ALA A 107 -15.72 -4.05 3.33
N LEU A 108 -15.04 -4.04 2.18
CA LEU A 108 -14.63 -2.80 1.53
C LEU A 108 -15.88 -2.04 1.12
N GLN A 109 -15.88 -0.73 1.32
CA GLN A 109 -17.04 0.11 1.00
C GLN A 109 -17.01 0.52 -0.48
N VAL A 110 -18.18 0.75 -1.07
CA VAL A 110 -18.26 1.42 -2.37
C VAL A 110 -17.65 2.82 -2.23
N ALA A 111 -16.95 3.28 -3.27
CA ALA A 111 -16.11 4.46 -3.30
C ALA A 111 -14.86 4.42 -2.39
N GLU A 112 -14.60 3.31 -1.68
CA GLU A 112 -13.36 3.14 -0.93
C GLU A 112 -12.18 3.03 -1.90
N LYS A 113 -11.12 3.79 -1.62
CA LYS A 113 -9.89 3.74 -2.42
C LYS A 113 -8.96 2.66 -1.90
N VAL A 114 -8.34 1.93 -2.84
CA VAL A 114 -7.45 0.81 -2.54
C VAL A 114 -6.22 0.85 -3.45
N TYR A 115 -5.09 0.40 -2.93
CA TYR A 115 -3.91 0.10 -3.73
C TYR A 115 -4.06 -1.26 -4.39
N LEU A 116 -3.80 -1.33 -5.70
CA LEU A 116 -3.59 -2.62 -6.38
C LEU A 116 -2.19 -3.13 -6.05
N THR A 117 -2.07 -4.28 -5.40
CA THR A 117 -0.78 -4.80 -4.91
C THR A 117 -0.28 -6.03 -5.65
N ASN A 118 -1.16 -6.71 -6.40
CA ASN A 118 -0.76 -7.80 -7.29
C ASN A 118 -1.82 -8.04 -8.37
N ILE A 119 -1.36 -8.52 -9.53
CA ILE A 119 -2.21 -9.07 -10.60
C ILE A 119 -1.67 -10.47 -10.89
N GLN A 120 -2.49 -11.47 -10.64
CA GLN A 120 -2.22 -12.85 -11.06
C GLN A 120 -3.20 -13.22 -12.16
N ILE A 121 -2.72 -13.86 -13.21
CA ILE A 121 -3.58 -14.36 -14.27
C ILE A 121 -3.44 -15.86 -14.32
N LYS A 122 -4.58 -16.55 -14.38
CA LYS A 122 -4.71 -17.99 -14.48
C LYS A 122 -5.60 -18.31 -15.69
N ASP A 123 -5.72 -19.58 -16.04
CA ASP A 123 -6.44 -20.04 -17.23
C ASP A 123 -7.90 -19.55 -17.31
N GLU A 124 -8.58 -19.47 -16.16
CA GLU A 124 -10.01 -19.13 -16.06
C GLU A 124 -10.29 -17.93 -15.15
N GLU A 125 -9.27 -17.30 -14.58
CA GLU A 125 -9.47 -16.16 -13.68
C GLU A 125 -8.31 -15.16 -13.69
N ILE A 126 -8.66 -13.88 -13.54
CA ILE A 126 -7.70 -12.80 -13.22
C ILE A 126 -7.92 -12.45 -11.76
N VAL A 127 -6.86 -12.47 -10.95
CA VAL A 127 -6.92 -12.16 -9.51
C VAL A 127 -6.26 -10.83 -9.24
N PHE A 128 -7.03 -9.87 -8.75
CA PHE A 128 -6.52 -8.62 -8.21
C PHE A 128 -6.34 -8.75 -6.70
N SER A 129 -5.14 -8.50 -6.20
CA SER A 129 -4.88 -8.31 -4.78
C SER A 129 -4.93 -6.82 -4.48
N VAL A 130 -5.73 -6.42 -3.50
CA VAL A 130 -5.90 -5.03 -3.10
C VAL A 130 -5.66 -4.82 -1.61
N GLN A 131 -5.17 -3.64 -1.26
CA GLN A 131 -5.00 -3.18 0.11
C GLN A 131 -5.71 -1.84 0.31
N SER A 132 -6.44 -1.65 1.41
CA SER A 132 -6.97 -0.33 1.76
C SER A 132 -5.84 0.69 1.85
N CYS A 133 -6.11 1.90 1.38
CA CYS A 133 -5.08 2.93 1.28
C CYS A 133 -5.13 3.96 2.41
N GLY A 134 -6.13 3.91 3.31
CA GLY A 134 -6.40 4.97 4.26
C GLY A 134 -6.66 6.30 3.54
N VAL A 135 -5.71 7.24 3.69
CA VAL A 135 -5.73 8.54 2.99
C VAL A 135 -5.11 8.49 1.58
N CYS A 136 -4.72 7.31 1.10
CA CYS A 136 -4.12 7.11 -0.22
C CYS A 136 -2.82 7.90 -0.45
N ASN A 137 -2.11 8.25 0.62
CA ASN A 137 -0.81 8.88 0.54
C ASN A 137 0.29 7.85 0.85
N PRO A 138 1.17 7.50 -0.11
CA PRO A 138 2.25 6.54 0.14
C PRO A 138 3.24 7.00 1.24
N ALA A 139 3.31 8.31 1.53
CA ALA A 139 4.12 8.84 2.64
C ALA A 139 3.46 8.64 4.01
N VAL A 140 2.16 8.36 4.07
CA VAL A 140 1.39 8.15 5.30
C VAL A 140 0.85 6.73 5.30
N ALA A 141 1.53 5.82 5.99
CA ALA A 141 1.09 4.44 6.09
C ALA A 141 -0.28 4.36 6.78
N ASP A 142 -1.21 3.60 6.20
CA ASP A 142 -2.43 3.18 6.89
C ASP A 142 -2.02 2.32 8.11
N PRO A 143 -2.39 2.69 9.35
CA PRO A 143 -2.00 1.95 10.55
C PRO A 143 -2.72 0.60 10.68
N ALA A 144 -3.86 0.41 9.98
CA ALA A 144 -4.64 -0.83 10.04
C ALA A 144 -5.19 -1.21 8.66
N PRO A 145 -4.31 -1.51 7.68
CA PRO A 145 -4.77 -1.77 6.33
C PRO A 145 -5.49 -3.12 6.25
N PHE A 146 -6.50 -3.17 5.39
CA PHE A 146 -7.26 -4.36 5.07
C PHE A 146 -6.86 -4.90 3.70
N ARG A 147 -6.77 -6.23 3.57
CA ARG A 147 -6.36 -6.91 2.34
C ARG A 147 -7.43 -7.88 1.85
N ALA A 148 -7.69 -7.82 0.55
CA ALA A 148 -8.58 -8.73 -0.15
C ALA A 148 -7.96 -9.15 -1.49
N SER A 149 -8.24 -10.37 -1.91
CA SER A 149 -8.05 -10.76 -3.31
C SER A 149 -9.42 -10.95 -3.96
N LEU A 150 -9.55 -10.57 -5.23
CA LEU A 150 -10.76 -10.75 -6.01
C LEU A 150 -10.42 -11.46 -7.32
N ALA A 151 -10.93 -12.68 -7.49
CA ALA A 151 -10.84 -13.44 -8.72
C ALA A 151 -12.02 -13.08 -9.65
N PHE A 152 -11.72 -12.41 -10.75
CA PHE A 152 -12.61 -12.26 -11.90
C PHE A 152 -12.64 -13.58 -12.65
N GLN A 153 -13.77 -14.27 -12.63
CA GLN A 153 -13.92 -15.60 -13.20
C GLN A 153 -14.49 -15.54 -14.62
N PHE A 154 -13.84 -16.23 -15.54
CA PHE A 154 -14.17 -16.30 -16.94
C PHE A 154 -14.47 -17.74 -17.37
N ALA A 155 -15.09 -17.90 -18.52
CA ALA A 155 -15.24 -19.22 -19.12
C ALA A 155 -13.87 -19.77 -19.54
N LYS A 156 -13.74 -21.09 -19.53
CA LYS A 156 -12.52 -21.77 -19.98
C LYS A 156 -12.12 -21.33 -21.38
N GLY A 157 -10.84 -20.96 -21.56
CA GLY A 157 -10.30 -20.49 -22.83
C GLY A 157 -10.70 -19.07 -23.22
N TYR A 158 -11.53 -18.38 -22.44
CA TYR A 158 -11.94 -17.00 -22.73
C TYR A 158 -10.73 -16.07 -22.78
N LEU A 159 -9.84 -16.14 -21.78
CA LEU A 159 -8.66 -15.26 -21.68
C LEU A 159 -7.66 -15.42 -22.84
N GLU A 160 -7.77 -16.48 -23.64
CA GLU A 160 -6.92 -16.70 -24.81
C GLU A 160 -7.36 -15.97 -26.06
N THR A 161 -8.63 -15.56 -26.11
CA THR A 161 -9.31 -15.02 -27.29
C THR A 161 -10.11 -13.75 -26.99
N ALA A 162 -10.24 -13.40 -25.71
CA ALA A 162 -11.02 -12.28 -25.25
C ALA A 162 -10.48 -10.95 -25.79
N ASP A 163 -11.43 -10.07 -26.11
CA ASP A 163 -11.13 -8.66 -26.27
C ASP A 163 -10.74 -8.07 -24.91
N TYR A 164 -9.61 -7.37 -24.87
CA TYR A 164 -9.12 -6.69 -23.69
C TYR A 164 -10.14 -5.69 -23.14
N ASN A 165 -10.90 -5.00 -24.00
CA ASN A 165 -11.94 -4.06 -23.54
C ASN A 165 -13.02 -4.77 -22.72
N ALA A 166 -13.43 -5.97 -23.11
CA ALA A 166 -14.43 -6.74 -22.36
C ALA A 166 -13.90 -7.17 -20.98
N ILE A 167 -12.60 -7.47 -20.88
CA ILE A 167 -11.94 -7.74 -19.59
C ILE A 167 -11.89 -6.45 -18.75
N GLN A 168 -11.54 -5.32 -19.36
CA GLN A 168 -11.52 -4.02 -18.68
C GLN A 168 -12.91 -3.63 -18.18
N ASP A 169 -13.96 -3.82 -18.97
CA ASP A 169 -15.33 -3.55 -18.55
C ASP A 169 -15.73 -4.40 -17.34
N MET A 170 -15.34 -5.67 -17.34
CA MET A 170 -15.60 -6.57 -16.22
C MET A 170 -14.86 -6.15 -14.95
N ILE A 171 -13.60 -5.72 -15.07
CA ILE A 171 -12.81 -5.17 -13.95
C ILE A 171 -13.43 -3.85 -13.49
N GLY A 172 -13.79 -2.97 -14.41
CA GLY A 172 -14.38 -1.65 -14.19
C GLY A 172 -15.71 -1.66 -13.43
N LYS A 173 -16.48 -2.75 -13.56
CA LYS A 173 -17.68 -2.99 -12.73
C LYS A 173 -17.39 -3.11 -11.24
N VAL A 174 -16.18 -3.52 -10.87
CA VAL A 174 -15.79 -3.74 -9.47
C VAL A 174 -14.72 -2.75 -8.99
N PHE A 175 -13.77 -2.39 -9.86
CA PHE A 175 -12.71 -1.45 -9.58
C PHE A 175 -12.57 -0.44 -10.72
N ALA A 176 -12.82 0.83 -10.42
CA ALA A 176 -12.47 1.93 -11.32
C ALA A 176 -11.04 2.41 -11.04
N ILE A 177 -10.35 2.94 -12.05
CA ILE A 177 -9.08 3.63 -11.86
C ILE A 177 -9.36 5.00 -11.24
N ASP A 178 -8.69 5.35 -10.14
CA ASP A 178 -8.76 6.71 -9.59
C ASP A 178 -8.01 7.67 -10.51
N THR A 179 -8.76 8.48 -11.26
CA THR A 179 -8.22 9.52 -12.14
C THR A 179 -8.18 10.90 -11.47
N SER A 180 -8.44 10.96 -10.16
CA SER A 180 -8.29 12.20 -9.40
C SER A 180 -6.83 12.67 -9.47
N PRO A 181 -6.57 13.97 -9.62
CA PRO A 181 -5.20 14.48 -9.50
C PRO A 181 -4.63 14.05 -8.13
N PRO A 182 -3.32 13.76 -8.04
CA PRO A 182 -2.67 13.55 -6.76
C PRO A 182 -3.08 14.70 -5.86
N GLN A 183 -3.62 14.42 -4.68
CA GLN A 183 -4.03 15.48 -3.78
C GLN A 183 -2.81 16.34 -3.48
N SER A 184 -2.77 17.53 -4.08
CA SER A 184 -1.93 18.61 -3.62
C SER A 184 -2.26 18.78 -2.16
N ILE A 185 -1.26 18.72 -1.30
CA ILE A 185 -1.36 19.25 0.06
C ILE A 185 -1.94 20.66 -0.09
N PRO A 186 -3.03 21.04 0.60
CA PRO A 186 -3.34 22.44 0.75
C PRO A 186 -2.12 23.06 1.45
N THR A 187 -1.28 23.77 0.70
CA THR A 187 -0.35 24.75 1.24
C THR A 187 -1.19 25.93 1.74
N GLU A 188 -2.02 25.69 2.75
CA GLU A 188 -2.84 26.72 3.39
C GLU A 188 -2.63 26.65 4.90
N LEU A 189 -1.41 27.01 5.32
CA LEU A 189 -1.15 27.77 6.55
C LEU A 189 0.01 28.78 6.37
N GLN A 190 0.32 29.19 5.14
CA GLN A 190 1.19 30.33 4.87
C GLN A 190 0.40 31.45 4.19
N GLN A 191 -0.34 32.24 4.97
CA GLN A 191 -0.33 33.69 4.77
C GLN A 191 -0.56 34.46 6.08
N PRO A 192 0.20 35.54 6.33
CA PRO A 192 0.15 36.31 7.57
C PRO A 192 -1.07 37.24 7.58
N SER A 193 -1.86 37.17 8.65
CA SER A 193 -2.84 38.22 8.95
C SER A 193 -2.11 39.43 9.52
N THR A 194 -2.00 40.48 8.72
CA THR A 194 -1.62 41.83 9.15
C THR A 194 -2.72 42.41 10.04
N LEU A 195 -2.40 42.74 11.30
CA LEU A 195 -3.20 43.64 12.13
C LEU A 195 -2.45 44.97 12.30
N PRO A 196 -3.12 46.14 12.32
CA PRO A 196 -2.45 47.44 12.33
C PRO A 196 -1.83 47.76 13.68
N ASN A 197 -0.67 48.39 13.56
CA ASN A 197 0.23 48.94 14.57
C ASN A 197 -0.38 50.13 15.33
N GLN A 198 -0.30 50.19 16.68
CA GLN A 198 -0.25 51.42 17.51
C GLN A 198 0.35 51.14 18.92
N PRO A 199 1.00 52.13 19.58
CA PRO A 199 2.39 51.99 20.09
C PRO A 199 2.60 51.98 21.63
N ILE A 200 3.57 51.13 22.04
CA ILE A 200 4.65 51.21 23.06
C ILE A 200 4.53 52.11 24.31
N GLU A 201 4.76 51.52 25.50
CA GLU A 201 5.60 52.11 26.56
C GLU A 201 6.50 51.04 27.23
N GLN A 202 7.80 51.35 27.34
CA GLN A 202 8.92 50.57 27.89
C GLN A 202 9.71 51.50 28.84
N PRO A 203 10.32 51.01 29.94
CA PRO A 203 11.81 50.91 30.00
C PRO A 203 12.28 49.63 30.71
N ALA A 204 12.96 48.71 30.00
CA ALA A 204 14.41 48.58 29.93
C ALA A 204 15.07 47.89 31.14
N GLN A 205 15.31 46.58 31.02
CA GLN A 205 16.42 45.91 31.70
C GLN A 205 17.21 45.09 30.68
N LEU A 206 18.43 45.57 30.40
CA LEU A 206 19.39 44.97 29.48
C LEU A 206 19.95 43.68 30.09
N SER A 207 19.76 42.57 29.39
CA SER A 207 20.54 41.34 29.54
C SER A 207 20.69 40.71 28.13
N PRO A 208 21.77 39.96 27.86
CA PRO A 208 22.30 39.69 26.51
C PRO A 208 21.31 38.94 25.62
N PRO A 209 21.51 38.86 24.28
CA PRO A 209 20.61 38.12 23.40
C PRO A 209 20.61 36.65 23.81
N SER A 210 19.57 36.22 24.54
CA SER A 210 19.28 34.80 24.69
C SER A 210 18.89 34.31 23.31
N GLN A 211 19.80 33.51 22.77
CA GLN A 211 19.75 32.84 21.49
C GLN A 211 18.32 32.36 21.19
N ALA A 212 17.89 32.53 19.94
CA ALA A 212 16.78 31.77 19.39
C ALA A 212 16.86 30.34 19.91
N PRO A 213 15.74 29.69 20.32
CA PRO A 213 15.79 28.35 20.86
C PRO A 213 16.57 27.50 19.86
N THR A 214 17.79 27.16 20.24
CA THR A 214 18.60 26.24 19.47
C THR A 214 17.77 24.98 19.38
N PRO A 215 17.67 24.35 18.19
CA PRO A 215 16.89 23.15 18.02
C PRO A 215 17.34 22.15 19.09
N VAL A 216 16.45 21.89 20.05
CA VAL A 216 16.73 20.99 21.18
C VAL A 216 16.95 19.62 20.57
N THR A 217 18.22 19.25 20.47
CA THR A 217 18.65 17.98 19.90
C THR A 217 18.85 17.04 21.07
N ILE A 218 17.88 16.15 21.31
CA ILE A 218 18.03 15.09 22.30
C ILE A 218 19.15 14.15 21.83
N GLN A 219 20.12 13.87 22.69
CA GLN A 219 21.24 12.99 22.37
C GLN A 219 21.19 11.69 23.20
N MET A 220 21.82 10.63 22.67
CA MET A 220 21.99 9.39 23.40
C MET A 220 22.81 9.64 24.68
N GLY A 221 22.27 9.24 25.83
CA GLY A 221 22.88 9.41 27.15
C GLY A 221 22.27 10.49 28.04
N ASP A 222 21.39 11.36 27.49
CA ASP A 222 20.69 12.41 28.25
C ASP A 222 19.81 11.81 29.35
N THR A 223 19.65 12.51 30.48
CA THR A 223 18.77 12.03 31.57
C THR A 223 17.30 12.36 31.32
N ILE A 224 16.40 11.62 31.95
CA ILE A 224 14.95 11.86 31.85
C ILE A 224 14.60 13.33 32.19
N ASP A 225 15.19 13.89 33.25
CA ASP A 225 14.92 15.28 33.66
C ASP A 225 15.38 16.30 32.62
N GLN A 226 16.50 16.04 31.94
CA GLN A 226 16.99 16.89 30.85
C GLN A 226 16.05 16.86 29.65
N VAL A 227 15.58 15.67 29.28
CA VAL A 227 14.61 15.52 28.18
C VAL A 227 13.29 16.21 28.52
N VAL A 228 12.78 16.06 29.75
CA VAL A 228 11.53 16.71 30.18
C VAL A 228 11.68 18.22 30.33
N ALA A 229 12.84 18.71 30.78
CA ALA A 229 13.12 20.15 30.83
C ALA A 229 13.18 20.77 29.43
N ALA A 230 13.67 20.02 28.44
CA ALA A 230 13.91 20.54 27.10
C ALA A 230 12.72 20.35 26.15
N MET A 231 11.94 19.26 26.30
CA MET A 231 10.77 18.96 25.46
C MET A 231 9.43 19.08 26.20
N GLY A 232 9.43 19.27 27.51
CA GLY A 232 8.24 19.24 28.34
C GLY A 232 7.83 17.82 28.75
N GLN A 233 6.66 17.70 29.38
CA GLN A 233 6.12 16.41 29.79
C GLN A 233 5.69 15.60 28.55
N PRO A 234 5.97 14.28 28.51
CA PRO A 234 5.49 13.42 27.43
C PRO A 234 3.98 13.20 27.53
N ASP A 235 3.37 12.92 26.37
CA ASP A 235 1.97 12.55 26.27
C ASP A 235 1.68 11.19 26.95
N ARG A 236 2.66 10.29 26.94
CA ARG A 236 2.54 8.97 27.60
C ARG A 236 3.85 8.48 28.20
N LYS A 237 3.77 7.88 29.39
CA LYS A 237 4.91 7.21 30.07
C LYS A 237 4.61 5.73 30.28
N ALA A 238 5.56 4.86 29.98
CA ALA A 238 5.49 3.41 30.23
C ALA A 238 6.82 2.90 30.80
N LYS A 239 6.79 1.95 31.74
CA LYS A 239 8.00 1.32 32.32
C LYS A 239 7.97 -0.18 32.04
N ILE A 240 9.05 -0.71 31.46
CA ILE A 240 9.20 -2.12 31.09
C ILE A 240 10.59 -2.59 31.56
N GLY A 241 10.63 -3.38 32.63
CA GLY A 241 11.89 -3.82 33.24
C GLY A 241 12.74 -2.64 33.73
N ASN A 242 14.00 -2.57 33.33
CA ASN A 242 14.89 -1.43 33.61
C ASN A 242 14.79 -0.29 32.58
N LYS A 243 13.77 -0.31 31.72
CA LYS A 243 13.53 0.71 30.70
C LYS A 243 12.33 1.59 31.03
N ASP A 244 12.48 2.87 30.75
CA ASP A 244 11.40 3.85 30.78
C ASP A 244 11.15 4.34 29.35
N ILE A 245 9.90 4.43 28.91
CA ILE A 245 9.53 4.79 27.54
C ILE A 245 8.59 5.98 27.60
N TYR A 246 9.04 7.11 27.05
CA TYR A 246 8.28 8.35 27.02
C TYR A 246 7.87 8.60 25.58
N SER A 247 6.57 8.72 25.34
CA SER A 247 6.01 9.04 24.02
C SER A 247 5.58 10.49 24.01
N TYR A 248 6.18 11.24 23.10
CA TYR A 248 5.80 12.57 22.67
C TYR A 248 5.07 12.46 21.33
N LYS A 249 4.29 13.49 20.99
CA LYS A 249 3.45 13.57 19.79
C LYS A 249 4.05 12.94 18.52
N ASP A 250 5.33 13.20 18.24
CA ASP A 250 6.02 12.74 17.04
C ASP A 250 7.28 11.89 17.33
N MET A 251 7.52 11.51 18.60
CA MET A 251 8.76 10.84 18.98
C MET A 251 8.61 10.00 20.25
N LYS A 252 9.18 8.81 20.26
CA LYS A 252 9.25 7.91 21.41
C LYS A 252 10.70 7.75 21.86
N ILE A 253 10.96 8.13 23.10
CA ILE A 253 12.27 8.07 23.71
C ILE A 253 12.29 6.90 24.70
N THR A 254 13.21 5.97 24.50
CA THR A 254 13.46 4.88 25.44
C THR A 254 14.69 5.20 26.26
N PHE A 255 14.53 5.14 27.58
CA PHE A 255 15.57 5.28 28.56
C PHE A 255 15.92 3.91 29.12
N VAL A 256 17.21 3.65 29.33
CA VAL A 256 17.71 2.48 30.07
C VAL A 256 18.52 3.02 31.23
N ASP A 257 18.21 2.57 32.45
CA ASP A 257 18.83 3.06 33.69
C ASP A 257 18.78 4.60 33.85
N GLY A 258 17.68 5.21 33.38
CA GLY A 258 17.40 6.65 33.49
C GLY A 258 18.07 7.54 32.43
N LYS A 259 18.71 6.94 31.41
CA LYS A 259 19.38 7.66 30.31
C LYS A 259 18.84 7.28 28.95
N VAL A 260 18.77 8.24 28.03
CA VAL A 260 18.31 8.03 26.64
C VAL A 260 19.18 6.97 25.98
N SER A 261 18.55 5.86 25.60
CA SER A 261 19.19 4.75 24.91
C SER A 261 18.71 4.61 23.47
N ASP A 262 17.50 5.08 23.15
CA ASP A 262 16.91 4.96 21.82
C ASP A 262 15.86 6.06 21.60
N ILE A 263 15.79 6.57 20.37
CA ILE A 263 14.85 7.60 19.95
C ILE A 263 14.22 7.13 18.64
N GLN A 264 12.89 7.03 18.60
CA GLN A 264 12.12 6.52 17.47
C GLN A 264 11.00 7.45 17.07
#